data_AF-A0A9P5LQ41-F1
#
_entry.id   AF-A0A9P5LQ41-F1
#
_cell.length_a   1.000
_cell.length_b   1.000
_cell.length_c   1.000
_cell.angle_alpha   90.00
_cell.angle_beta   90.00
_cell.angle_gamma   90.00
#
_symmetry.space_group_name_H-M   'P 1'
#
loop_
_entity.id
_entity.type
_entity.pdbx_description
1 polymer ?
#
loop_
_entity_poly.entity_id
_entity_poly.type
_entity_poly.pdbx_seq_one_letter_code
_entity_poly.pdbx_strand_id
1 'polypeptide(L)'
;MAMDDRRFYTGMTTEDERGKSIMGVTFPFSRKGDVITALYGCRWPVLLRRELDKQDELMVRGKVYANGFMNGEGLELGISAKVFEIY
;
A
#
# COMPACT_ATOMS: atom_id res chain seq x y z
N MET A 1 4.09 -22.67 7.04
CA MET A 1 3.54 -21.34 7.36
C MET A 1 2.31 -21.15 6.49
N ALA A 2 1.12 -21.22 7.09
CA ALA A 2 -0.15 -21.26 6.38
C ALA A 2 -0.44 -19.93 5.67
N MET A 3 -1.05 -20.00 4.48
CA MET A 3 -1.52 -18.83 3.74
C MET A 3 -2.76 -18.16 4.38
N ASP A 4 -3.28 -18.73 5.47
CA ASP A 4 -4.49 -18.24 6.19
C ASP A 4 -4.32 -16.86 6.85
N ASP A 5 -3.07 -16.39 7.02
CA ASP A 5 -2.77 -15.11 7.66
C ASP A 5 -2.66 -13.95 6.67
N ARG A 6 -3.29 -14.01 5.49
CA ARG A 6 -3.13 -12.97 4.46
C ARG A 6 -4.44 -12.63 3.76
N ARG A 7 -4.66 -11.33 3.49
CA ARG A 7 -5.81 -10.81 2.74
C ARG A 7 -5.36 -10.32 1.38
N PHE A 8 -6.09 -10.68 0.34
CA PHE A 8 -5.93 -10.04 -0.97
C PHE A 8 -6.60 -8.68 -0.96
N TYR A 9 -6.02 -7.72 -1.67
CA TYR A 9 -6.63 -6.42 -1.90
C TYR A 9 -6.49 -6.03 -3.36
N THR A 10 -7.42 -5.20 -3.80
CA THR A 10 -7.35 -4.46 -5.06
C THR A 10 -7.37 -2.97 -4.74
N GLY A 11 -6.53 -2.19 -5.42
CA GLY A 11 -6.50 -0.73 -5.30
C GLY A 11 -6.33 -0.10 -6.68
N MET A 12 -6.47 1.22 -6.74
CA MET A 12 -6.18 1.98 -7.96
C MET A 12 -5.06 2.98 -7.68
N THR A 13 -4.14 3.15 -8.64
CA THR A 13 -3.22 4.28 -8.63
C THR A 13 -3.99 5.57 -8.84
N THR A 14 -3.57 6.67 -8.21
CA THR A 14 -4.12 8.01 -8.44
C THR A 14 -3.66 8.69 -9.74
N GLU A 15 -2.99 7.97 -10.65
CA GLU A 15 -2.60 8.52 -11.96
C GLU A 15 -3.75 8.46 -12.96
N ASP A 16 -4.32 9.64 -13.24
CA ASP A 16 -5.27 9.99 -14.31
C ASP A 16 -6.55 9.13 -14.40
N GLU A 17 -7.48 9.54 -15.27
CA GLU A 17 -8.84 8.98 -15.45
C GLU A 17 -8.88 7.48 -15.85
N ARG A 18 -7.70 6.85 -16.02
CA ARG A 18 -7.51 5.41 -16.31
C ARG A 18 -6.55 4.75 -15.32
N GLY A 19 -6.67 5.10 -14.03
CA GLY A 19 -5.87 4.52 -12.96
C GLY A 19 -5.66 3.01 -13.12
N LYS A 20 -4.39 2.57 -13.02
CA LYS A 20 -4.05 1.16 -13.17
C LYS A 20 -4.53 0.41 -11.93
N SER A 21 -5.34 -0.63 -12.17
CA SER A 21 -5.71 -1.56 -11.10
C SER A 21 -4.48 -2.32 -10.61
N ILE A 22 -4.33 -2.34 -9.29
CA ILE A 22 -3.24 -3.02 -8.60
C ILE A 22 -3.85 -4.09 -7.73
N MET A 23 -3.24 -5.27 -7.74
CA MET A 23 -3.57 -6.36 -6.84
C MET A 23 -2.40 -6.63 -5.91
N GLY A 24 -2.71 -6.99 -4.68
CA GLY A 24 -1.68 -7.33 -3.71
C GLY A 24 -2.17 -8.19 -2.57
N VAL A 25 -1.26 -8.41 -1.62
CA VAL A 25 -1.47 -9.22 -0.44
C VAL A 25 -1.05 -8.42 0.79
N THR A 26 -1.95 -8.34 1.76
CA THR A 26 -1.82 -7.58 3.00
C THR A 26 -2.18 -8.45 4.21
N PHE A 27 -2.19 -7.84 5.40
CA PHE A 27 -2.41 -8.52 6.66
C PHE A 27 -3.91 -8.76 6.97
N PRO A 28 -4.25 -9.71 7.85
CA PRO A 28 -5.63 -9.97 8.26
C PRO A 28 -6.24 -8.80 9.06
N PHE A 29 -5.39 -8.01 9.72
CA PHE A 29 -5.82 -6.82 10.47
C PHE A 29 -6.02 -5.59 9.58
N SER A 30 -5.71 -5.68 8.28
CA SER A 30 -5.93 -4.59 7.33
C SER A 30 -7.43 -4.34 7.19
N ARG A 31 -7.80 -3.06 7.11
CA ARG A 31 -9.19 -2.60 7.05
C ARG A 31 -9.36 -1.45 6.07
N LYS A 32 -10.62 -1.18 5.72
CA LYS A 32 -11.00 -0.05 4.87
C LYS A 32 -10.43 1.26 5.42
N GLY A 33 -9.86 2.06 4.53
CA GLY A 33 -9.19 3.33 4.87
C GLY A 33 -7.75 3.20 5.36
N ASP A 34 -7.21 1.97 5.48
CA ASP A 34 -5.76 1.81 5.51
C ASP A 34 -5.17 2.19 4.14
N VAL A 35 -3.97 2.75 4.19
CA VAL A 35 -3.24 3.24 3.02
C VAL A 35 -2.05 2.33 2.76
N ILE A 36 -1.83 1.93 1.50
CA ILE A 36 -0.59 1.30 1.08
C ILE A 36 0.23 2.33 0.34
N THR A 37 1.51 2.46 0.67
CA THR A 37 2.41 3.41 -0.01
C THR A 37 3.79 2.80 -0.22
N ALA A 38 4.45 3.17 -1.31
CA ALA A 38 5.89 3.00 -1.45
C ALA A 38 6.59 4.24 -0.91
N LEU A 39 7.41 4.10 0.14
CA LEU A 39 8.20 5.20 0.69
C LEU A 39 9.46 5.40 -0.16
N TYR A 40 9.86 6.66 -0.37
CA TYR A 40 11.08 6.97 -1.09
C TYR A 40 12.29 6.26 -0.46
N GLY A 41 13.13 5.64 -1.30
CA GLY A 41 14.28 4.84 -0.86
C GLY A 41 13.94 3.44 -0.32
N CYS A 42 12.66 3.06 -0.21
CA CYS A 42 12.26 1.73 0.22
C CYS A 42 11.97 0.81 -0.98
N ARG A 43 12.45 -0.44 -0.89
CA ARG A 43 12.20 -1.48 -1.91
C ARG A 43 10.82 -2.15 -1.81
N TRP A 44 10.11 -1.92 -0.71
CA TRP A 44 8.88 -2.63 -0.36
C TRP A 44 7.78 -1.63 0.01
N PRO A 45 6.55 -1.81 -0.50
CA PRO A 45 5.39 -1.06 -0.03
C PRO A 45 5.09 -1.35 1.44
N VAL A 46 4.50 -0.38 2.12
CA VAL A 46 4.09 -0.48 3.52
C VAL A 46 2.62 -0.15 3.69
N LEU A 47 1.98 -0.82 4.65
CA LEU A 47 0.64 -0.47 5.12
C LEU A 47 0.75 0.61 6.19
N LEU A 48 0.05 1.71 5.98
CA LEU A 48 -0.11 2.85 6.86
C LEU A 48 -1.54 2.93 7.36
N ARG A 49 -1.70 3.44 8.58
CA ARG A 49 -3.00 3.68 9.20
C ARG A 49 -2.99 5.03 9.89
N ARG A 50 -4.04 5.83 9.64
CA ARG A 50 -4.28 7.08 10.37
C ARG A 50 -4.68 6.78 11.81
N GLU A 51 -4.14 7.52 12.75
CA GLU A 51 -4.56 7.48 14.14
C GLU A 51 -5.75 8.42 14.33
N LEU A 52 -6.86 7.92 14.89
CA LEU A 52 -8.14 8.68 14.95
C LEU A 52 -8.01 9.97 15.76
N ASP A 53 -7.14 9.96 16.78
CA ASP A 53 -6.95 11.08 17.69
C ASP A 53 -5.88 12.07 17.20
N LYS A 54 -5.19 11.76 16.10
CA LYS A 54 -4.11 12.57 15.54
C LYS A 54 -4.20 12.58 14.01
N GLN A 55 -4.94 13.56 13.49
CA GLN A 55 -5.30 13.61 12.08
C GLN A 55 -4.10 13.61 11.11
N ASP A 56 -2.92 14.04 11.56
CA ASP A 56 -1.71 14.15 10.75
C ASP A 56 -0.67 13.04 10.99
N GLU A 57 -0.96 12.04 11.82
CA GLU A 57 -0.03 10.93 12.09
C GLU A 57 -0.43 9.64 11.34
N LEU A 58 0.54 9.09 10.61
CA LEU A 58 0.45 7.79 9.93
C LEU A 58 1.35 6.78 10.62
N MET A 59 0.75 5.70 11.12
CA MET A 59 1.50 4.60 11.72
C MET A 59 1.80 3.51 10.70
N VAL A 60 3.08 3.12 10.59
CA VAL A 60 3.50 1.96 9.80
C VAL A 60 3.08 0.67 10.50
N ARG A 61 2.27 -0.15 9.81
CA ARG A 61 1.77 -1.44 10.32
C ARG A 61 2.60 -2.63 9.83
N GLY A 62 3.29 -2.50 8.70
CA GLY A 62 4.16 -3.55 8.17
C GLY A 62 4.37 -3.45 6.66
N LYS A 63 5.27 -4.30 6.14
CA LYS A 63 5.54 -4.45 4.70
C LYS A 63 4.44 -5.28 4.05
N VAL A 64 4.00 -4.89 2.85
CA VAL A 64 2.96 -5.60 2.09
C VAL A 64 3.48 -5.98 0.71
N TYR A 65 2.77 -6.91 0.06
CA TYR A 65 3.03 -7.26 -1.33
C TYR A 65 2.07 -6.50 -2.24
N ALA A 66 2.63 -5.78 -3.22
CA ALA A 66 1.85 -5.11 -4.27
C ALA A 66 2.45 -5.51 -5.63
N ASN A 67 1.66 -6.13 -6.49
CA ASN A 67 2.15 -6.59 -7.79
C ASN A 67 2.61 -5.40 -8.66
N GLY A 68 3.80 -5.50 -9.25
CA GLY A 68 4.40 -4.42 -10.05
C GLY A 68 5.00 -3.25 -9.25
N PHE A 69 5.11 -3.40 -7.92
CA PHE A 69 5.64 -2.38 -7.00
C PHE A 69 6.65 -2.97 -6.00
N MET A 70 7.14 -4.18 -6.25
CA MET A 70 8.13 -4.86 -5.41
C MET A 70 9.54 -4.65 -5.97
N ASN A 71 10.57 -4.97 -5.18
CA ASN A 71 11.96 -4.99 -5.65
C ASN A 71 12.50 -3.67 -6.24
N GLY A 72 11.87 -2.53 -5.93
CA GLY A 72 12.27 -1.23 -6.46
C GLY A 72 11.58 -0.82 -7.76
N GLU A 73 10.67 -1.63 -8.31
CA GLU A 73 9.82 -1.24 -9.46
C GLU A 73 9.07 0.07 -9.19
N GLY A 74 8.64 0.29 -7.94
CA GLY A 74 8.02 1.54 -7.53
C GLY A 74 8.94 2.76 -7.52
N LEU A 75 10.26 2.59 -7.47
CA LEU A 75 11.25 3.68 -7.47
C LEU A 75 11.47 4.24 -8.89
N GLU A 76 11.20 3.44 -9.92
CA GLU A 76 11.28 3.85 -11.32
C GLU A 76 10.18 4.86 -11.70
N LEU A 77 9.14 4.99 -10.85
CA LEU A 77 8.00 5.89 -11.05
C LEU A 77 8.29 7.34 -10.59
N GLY A 78 9.54 7.64 -10.20
CA GLY A 78 9.99 8.96 -9.77
C GLY A 78 9.54 9.37 -8.36
N ILE A 79 9.74 10.65 -8.01
CA ILE A 79 9.34 11.23 -6.72
C ILE A 79 7.84 11.56 -6.75
N SER A 80 7.00 10.53 -6.85
CA SER A 80 5.57 10.67 -6.59
C SER A 80 5.17 9.66 -5.53
N ALA A 81 4.59 10.13 -4.43
CA ALA A 81 4.01 9.23 -3.44
C ALA A 81 2.79 8.56 -4.09
N LYS A 82 2.92 7.29 -4.48
CA LYS A 82 1.77 6.50 -4.93
C LYS A 82 1.08 5.88 -3.74
N VAL A 83 -0.09 6.43 -3.45
CA VAL A 83 -0.98 6.05 -2.36
C VAL A 83 -2.08 5.17 -2.93
N PHE A 84 -2.29 4.00 -2.33
CA PHE A 84 -3.37 3.09 -2.67
C PHE A 84 -4.27 2.92 -1.45
N GLU A 85 -5.58 3.02 -1.64
CA GLU A 85 -6.54 2.81 -0.58
C GLU A 85 -7.17 1.41 -0.67
N ILE A 86 -7.37 0.79 0.49
CA ILE A 86 -8.14 -0.45 0.59
C ILE A 86 -9.62 -0.06 0.67
N TYR A 87 -10.41 -0.41 -0.36
CA TYR A 87 -11.84 -0.09 -0.50
C TYR A 87 -12.79 -1.13 0.10
#